data_AF-A0A524B4I3-F1
#
_entry.id   AF-A0A524B4I3-F1
#
_cell.length_a   1.000
_cell.length_b   1.000
_cell.length_c   1.000
_cell.angle_alpha   90.00
_cell.angle_beta   90.00
_cell.angle_gamma   90.00
#
_symmetry.space_group_name_H-M   'P 1'
#
loop_
_entity.id
_entity.type
_entity.pdbx_description
1 polymer ?
#
loop_
_entity_poly.entity_id
_entity_poly.type
_entity_poly.pdbx_seq_one_letter_code
_entity_poly.pdbx_strand_id
1 'polypeptide(L)'
;MLPFCGYNMADYWAHWLKIGQFTSPDKLPKIYQVNWFRKDKDGRYIWPGFGDNSRVLEWIVRRVEGQADAVDTPVGRIPSAGELDLEGLDISADQLVELFDVNADSWLAEADLTEQYYAKFGDRVPGQLRDQLDALRTRLQA
;
A
#
# COMPACT_ATOMS: atom_id res chain seq x y z
N MET A 1 -10.94 0.07 10.92
CA MET A 1 -11.35 0.61 12.25
C MET A 1 -12.52 1.59 12.21
N LEU A 2 -13.03 1.99 11.04
CA LEU A 2 -14.07 3.03 10.94
C LEU A 2 -15.32 2.81 11.82
N PRO A 3 -15.97 1.63 11.85
CA PRO A 3 -17.14 1.41 12.71
C PRO A 3 -16.79 0.92 14.12
N PHE A 4 -15.50 0.82 14.48
CA PHE A 4 -15.05 0.14 15.71
C PHE A 4 -14.11 0.99 16.57
N CYS A 5 -13.74 2.20 16.14
CA CYS A 5 -12.88 3.08 16.94
C CYS A 5 -13.68 3.66 18.11
N GLY A 6 -13.30 3.33 19.34
CA GLY A 6 -14.00 3.75 20.55
C GLY A 6 -13.74 5.20 20.99
N TYR A 7 -12.95 5.95 20.22
CA TYR A 7 -12.62 7.36 20.47
C TYR A 7 -12.35 8.07 19.14
N ASN A 8 -11.87 9.32 19.17
CA ASN A 8 -11.62 10.07 17.94
C ASN A 8 -10.57 9.35 17.06
N MET A 9 -10.87 9.17 15.77
CA MET A 9 -10.00 8.45 14.84
C MET A 9 -8.62 9.12 14.66
N ALA A 10 -8.55 10.45 14.72
CA ALA A 10 -7.27 11.15 14.58
C ALA A 10 -6.36 10.93 15.79
N ASP A 11 -6.94 10.87 17.00
CA ASP A 11 -6.22 10.49 18.21
C ASP A 11 -5.75 9.02 18.11
N TYR A 12 -6.52 8.14 17.45
CA TYR A 12 -6.13 6.75 17.19
C TYR A 12 -4.93 6.66 16.24
N TRP A 13 -4.86 7.49 15.20
CA TRP A 13 -3.66 7.58 14.36
C TRP A 13 -2.45 8.11 15.12
N ALA A 14 -2.65 9.12 15.98
CA ALA A 14 -1.59 9.63 16.86
C ALA A 14 -1.05 8.51 17.78
N HIS A 15 -1.92 7.62 18.25
CA HIS A 15 -1.52 6.45 19.04
C HIS A 15 -0.64 5.49 18.24
N TRP A 16 -0.97 5.19 16.97
CA TRP A 16 -0.11 4.38 16.10
C TRP A 16 1.30 4.96 15.94
N LEU A 17 1.39 6.28 15.71
CA LEU A 17 2.68 6.97 15.61
C LEU A 17 3.48 6.86 16.90
N LYS A 18 2.82 6.98 18.06
CA LYS A 18 3.44 6.83 19.38
C LYS A 18 3.96 5.40 19.60
N ILE A 19 3.20 4.37 19.21
CA ILE A 19 3.63 2.98 19.32
C ILE A 19 4.93 2.74 18.53
N GLY A 20 5.04 3.31 17.34
CA GLY A 20 6.26 3.23 16.52
C GLY A 20 7.52 3.80 17.18
N GLN A 21 7.37 4.64 18.22
CA GLN A 21 8.49 5.25 18.94
C GLN A 21 8.98 4.43 20.15
N PHE A 22 8.24 3.37 20.54
CA PHE A 22 8.59 2.58 21.73
C PHE A 22 9.68 1.53 21.50
N THR A 23 10.10 1.32 20.26
CA THR A 23 11.17 0.38 19.93
C THR A 23 11.99 0.90 18.76
N SER A 24 13.12 0.26 18.49
CA SER A 24 13.96 0.62 17.36
C SER A 24 13.29 0.21 16.03
N PRO A 25 13.47 0.99 14.94
CA PRO A 25 12.78 0.74 13.66
C PRO A 25 12.99 -0.66 13.05
N ASP A 26 14.11 -1.31 13.36
CA ASP A 26 14.44 -2.68 12.94
C ASP A 26 13.56 -3.75 13.61
N LYS A 27 12.98 -3.44 14.79
CA LYS A 27 12.10 -4.34 15.54
C LYS A 27 10.62 -4.15 15.21
N LEU A 28 10.27 -3.13 14.45
CA LEU A 28 8.89 -2.89 14.03
C LEU A 28 8.50 -3.85 12.89
N PRO A 29 7.26 -4.36 12.90
CA PRO A 29 6.75 -5.12 11.76
C PRO A 29 6.72 -4.24 10.51
N LYS A 30 7.02 -4.85 9.35
CA LYS A 30 6.87 -4.17 8.06
C LYS A 30 5.38 -4.08 7.71
N ILE A 31 4.96 -2.94 7.17
CA ILE A 31 3.58 -2.69 6.77
C ILE A 31 3.48 -2.87 5.25
N TYR A 32 2.49 -3.64 4.80
CA TYR A 32 2.20 -3.88 3.40
C TYR A 32 0.76 -3.49 3.09
N GLN A 33 0.55 -2.95 1.88
CA GLN A 33 -0.78 -2.73 1.30
C GLN A 33 -0.96 -3.72 0.17
N VAL A 34 -2.10 -4.41 0.15
CA VAL A 34 -2.45 -5.41 -0.87
C VAL A 34 -3.79 -5.06 -1.50
N ASN A 35 -3.92 -5.29 -2.81
CA ASN A 35 -5.18 -5.17 -3.52
C ASN A 35 -5.38 -6.41 -4.41
N TRP A 36 -6.24 -7.32 -3.95
CA TRP A 36 -6.57 -8.57 -4.67
C TRP A 36 -7.58 -8.38 -5.81
N PHE A 37 -8.12 -7.16 -5.96
CA PHE A 37 -9.34 -6.92 -6.72
C PHE A 37 -9.13 -6.00 -7.92
N ARG A 38 -7.87 -5.76 -8.32
CA ARG A 38 -7.59 -4.98 -9.52
C ARG A 38 -8.18 -5.66 -10.74
N LYS A 39 -8.88 -4.88 -11.56
CA LYS A 39 -9.52 -5.31 -12.78
C LYS A 39 -8.86 -4.70 -14.00
N ASP A 40 -8.89 -5.43 -15.10
CA ASP A 40 -8.51 -4.91 -16.41
C ASP A 40 -9.61 -4.02 -17.00
N LYS A 41 -9.31 -3.44 -18.17
CA LYS A 41 -10.25 -2.61 -18.96
C LYS A 41 -11.55 -3.32 -19.34
N ASP A 42 -11.56 -4.65 -19.38
CA ASP A 42 -12.72 -5.47 -19.72
C ASP A 42 -13.50 -5.90 -18.45
N GLY A 43 -13.07 -5.42 -17.27
CA GLY A 43 -13.71 -5.66 -15.98
C GLY A 43 -13.40 -7.02 -15.35
N ARG A 44 -12.41 -7.75 -15.88
CA ARG A 44 -11.96 -9.05 -15.36
C ARG A 44 -10.90 -8.84 -14.29
N TYR A 45 -10.92 -9.67 -13.25
CA TYR A 45 -9.86 -9.62 -12.23
C TYR A 45 -8.54 -10.06 -12.84
N ILE A 46 -7.50 -9.27 -12.62
CA ILE A 46 -6.15 -9.58 -13.11
C ILE A 46 -5.52 -10.66 -12.22
N TRP A 47 -5.69 -10.54 -10.90
CA TRP A 47 -5.20 -11.51 -9.94
C TRP A 47 -6.28 -12.56 -9.61
N PRO A 48 -5.96 -13.87 -9.64
CA PRO A 48 -6.96 -14.93 -9.41
C PRO A 48 -7.51 -14.96 -7.97
N GLY A 49 -6.75 -14.48 -6.99
CA GLY A 49 -7.21 -14.37 -5.61
C GLY A 49 -7.23 -15.71 -4.86
N PHE A 50 -8.07 -15.81 -3.83
CA PHE A 50 -8.26 -17.03 -3.03
C PHE A 50 -6.94 -17.64 -2.52
N GLY A 51 -6.68 -18.91 -2.87
CA GLY A 51 -5.47 -19.63 -2.46
C GLY A 51 -4.19 -19.05 -3.07
N ASP A 52 -4.28 -18.44 -4.26
CA ASP A 52 -3.12 -17.85 -4.93
C ASP A 52 -2.60 -16.61 -4.21
N ASN A 53 -3.38 -15.97 -3.34
CA ASN A 53 -2.88 -14.91 -2.44
C ASN A 53 -1.69 -15.38 -1.59
N SER A 54 -1.55 -16.69 -1.36
CA SER A 54 -0.38 -17.26 -0.69
C SER A 54 0.94 -16.90 -1.38
N ARG A 55 0.96 -16.72 -2.71
CA ARG A 55 2.15 -16.32 -3.49
C ARG A 55 2.63 -14.92 -3.14
N VAL A 56 1.70 -14.00 -2.88
CA VAL A 56 2.04 -12.65 -2.41
C VAL A 56 2.45 -12.64 -0.95
N LEU A 57 1.87 -13.51 -0.11
CA LEU A 57 2.31 -13.69 1.27
C LEU A 57 3.71 -14.31 1.35
N GLU A 58 4.03 -15.26 0.48
CA GLU A 58 5.37 -15.84 0.32
C GLU A 58 6.39 -14.75 -0.01
N TRP A 59 6.09 -13.88 -0.98
CA TRP A 59 6.95 -12.73 -1.28
C TRP A 59 7.10 -11.78 -0.08
N ILE A 60 6.02 -11.48 0.65
CA ILE A 60 6.08 -10.66 1.87
C ILE A 60 7.02 -11.27 2.91
N VAL A 61 6.97 -12.59 3.11
CA VAL A 61 7.87 -13.30 4.03
C VAL A 61 9.32 -13.16 3.56
N ARG A 62 9.61 -13.46 2.29
CA ARG A 62 10.96 -13.29 1.73
C ARG A 62 11.45 -11.85 1.82
N ARG A 63 10.58 -10.85 1.66
CA ARG A 63 10.91 -9.42 1.86
C ARG A 63 11.28 -9.10 3.31
N VAL A 64 10.59 -9.67 4.28
CA VAL A 64 10.92 -9.53 5.71
C VAL A 64 12.26 -10.19 6.02
N GLU A 65 12.58 -11.32 5.38
CA GLU A 65 13.84 -12.06 5.56
C GLU A 65 15.02 -11.52 4.72
N GLY A 66 14.79 -10.51 3.87
CA GLY A 66 15.83 -9.95 2.99
C GLY A 66 16.23 -10.86 1.82
N GLN A 67 15.31 -11.73 1.38
CA GLN A 67 15.53 -12.75 0.33
C GLN A 67 14.74 -12.48 -0.97
N ALA A 68 14.08 -11.33 -1.07
CA ALA A 68 13.35 -10.91 -2.26
C ALA A 68 13.63 -9.44 -2.56
N ASP A 69 13.76 -9.11 -3.84
CA ASP A 69 13.92 -7.74 -4.29
C ASP A 69 12.58 -7.01 -4.46
N ALA A 70 12.67 -5.69 -4.54
CA ALA A 70 11.54 -4.82 -4.81
C ALA A 70 12.03 -3.57 -5.55
N VAL A 71 11.17 -3.00 -6.39
CA VAL A 71 11.43 -1.70 -7.05
C VAL A 71 10.66 -0.59 -6.36
N ASP A 72 11.26 0.59 -6.28
CA ASP A 72 10.61 1.78 -5.73
C ASP A 72 9.60 2.35 -6.74
N THR A 73 8.46 2.78 -6.22
CA THR A 73 7.38 3.48 -6.93
C THR A 73 6.94 4.68 -6.09
N PRO A 74 6.16 5.63 -6.64
CA PRO A 74 5.62 6.74 -5.84
C PRO A 74 4.80 6.31 -4.62
N VAL A 75 4.25 5.09 -4.61
CA VAL A 75 3.35 4.58 -3.56
C VAL A 75 4.03 3.58 -2.62
N GLY A 76 5.34 3.41 -2.76
CA GLY A 76 6.13 2.47 -1.95
C GLY A 76 6.85 1.46 -2.83
N ARG A 77 7.07 0.25 -2.30
CA ARG A 77 7.83 -0.79 -3.00
C ARG A 77 6.93 -1.91 -3.49
N ILE A 78 7.10 -2.29 -4.74
CA ILE A 78 6.39 -3.41 -5.38
C ILE A 78 7.39 -4.54 -5.71
N PRO A 79 6.92 -5.79 -5.92
CA PRO A 79 7.79 -6.88 -6.34
C PRO A 79 8.57 -6.52 -7.61
N SER A 80 9.86 -6.85 -7.65
CA SER A 80 10.63 -6.80 -8.90
C SER A 80 10.15 -7.87 -9.87
N ALA A 81 10.51 -7.74 -11.16
CA ALA A 81 10.20 -8.76 -12.15
C ALA A 81 10.80 -10.12 -11.73
N GLY A 82 9.98 -11.17 -11.74
CA GLY A 82 10.37 -12.52 -11.35
C GLY A 82 10.36 -12.80 -9.84
N GLU A 83 9.99 -11.83 -8.99
CA GLU A 83 9.98 -12.04 -7.54
C GLU A 83 8.72 -12.75 -7.02
N LEU A 84 7.64 -12.76 -7.81
CA LEU A 84 6.45 -13.54 -7.51
C LEU A 84 6.54 -14.90 -8.19
N ASP A 85 6.21 -15.95 -7.44
CA ASP A 85 5.93 -17.26 -8.02
C ASP A 85 4.61 -17.22 -8.81
N LEU A 86 4.72 -17.30 -10.13
CA LEU A 86 3.60 -17.34 -11.07
C LEU A 86 3.44 -18.71 -11.72
N GLU A 87 4.16 -19.74 -11.26
CA GLU A 87 4.08 -21.07 -11.84
C GLU A 87 2.65 -21.62 -11.74
N GLY A 88 2.11 -22.02 -12.89
CA GLY A 88 0.75 -22.54 -13.01
C GLY A 88 -0.35 -21.47 -13.07
N LEU A 89 -0.02 -20.18 -13.07
CA LEU A 89 -0.98 -19.10 -13.28
C LEU A 89 -1.08 -18.73 -14.77
N ASP A 90 -2.31 -18.57 -15.26
CA ASP A 90 -2.59 -18.00 -16.58
C ASP A 90 -2.63 -16.47 -16.50
N ILE A 91 -1.46 -15.86 -16.24
CA ILE A 91 -1.27 -14.42 -16.21
C ILE A 91 -0.20 -14.02 -17.22
N SER A 92 -0.57 -13.14 -18.14
CA SER A 92 0.36 -12.61 -19.14
C SER A 92 1.32 -11.58 -18.54
N ALA A 93 2.45 -11.34 -19.21
CA ALA A 93 3.38 -10.28 -18.83
C ALA A 93 2.72 -8.90 -18.82
N ASP A 94 1.85 -8.62 -19.80
CA ASP A 94 1.13 -7.34 -19.90
C ASP A 94 0.15 -7.15 -18.73
N GLN A 95 -0.56 -8.22 -18.34
CA GLN A 95 -1.42 -8.21 -17.15
C GLN A 95 -0.62 -7.99 -15.87
N LEU A 96 0.60 -8.53 -15.77
CA LEU A 96 1.46 -8.31 -14.62
C LEU A 96 1.96 -6.86 -14.53
N VAL A 97 2.28 -6.25 -15.69
CA VAL A 97 2.60 -4.82 -15.78
C VAL A 97 1.38 -3.99 -15.35
N GLU A 98 0.21 -4.30 -15.88
CA GLU A 98 -1.04 -3.63 -15.52
C GLU A 98 -1.37 -3.83 -14.03
N LEU A 99 -1.09 -5.00 -13.45
CA LEU A 99 -1.36 -5.31 -12.04
C LEU A 99 -0.64 -4.35 -11.10
N PHE A 100 0.59 -3.97 -11.45
CA PHE A 100 1.46 -3.09 -10.66
C PHE A 100 1.55 -1.64 -11.16
N ASP A 101 0.84 -1.29 -12.23
CA ASP A 101 0.86 0.06 -12.78
C ASP A 101 0.39 1.10 -11.76
N VAL A 102 1.11 2.22 -11.67
CA VAL A 102 0.84 3.33 -10.76
C VAL A 102 0.46 4.55 -11.59
N ASN A 103 -0.83 4.67 -11.90
CA ASN A 103 -1.34 5.82 -12.63
C ASN A 103 -1.32 7.09 -11.77
N ALA A 104 -0.46 8.06 -12.13
CA ALA A 104 -0.24 9.26 -11.33
C ALA A 104 -1.51 10.09 -11.13
N ASP A 105 -2.31 10.30 -12.18
CA ASP A 105 -3.55 11.10 -12.11
C ASP A 105 -4.57 10.48 -11.14
N SER A 106 -4.74 9.16 -11.20
CA SER A 106 -5.64 8.43 -10.30
C SER A 106 -5.19 8.51 -8.85
N TRP A 107 -3.88 8.42 -8.60
CA TRP A 107 -3.32 8.55 -7.26
C TRP A 107 -3.34 9.98 -6.72
N LEU A 108 -3.21 10.99 -7.58
CA LEU A 108 -3.40 12.38 -7.19
C LEU A 108 -4.86 12.66 -6.80
N ALA A 109 -5.82 12.10 -7.54
CA ALA A 109 -7.23 12.15 -7.15
C ALA A 109 -7.49 11.45 -5.81
N GLU A 110 -6.87 10.28 -5.58
CA GLU A 110 -6.96 9.59 -4.28
C GLU A 110 -6.33 10.41 -3.14
N ALA A 111 -5.24 11.14 -3.41
CA ALA A 111 -4.64 12.05 -2.44
C ALA A 111 -5.59 13.20 -2.07
N ASP A 112 -6.32 13.76 -3.06
CA ASP A 112 -7.35 14.77 -2.81
C ASP A 112 -8.50 14.23 -1.96
N LEU A 113 -8.95 13.01 -2.23
CA LEU A 113 -9.98 12.34 -1.42
C LEU A 113 -9.50 12.08 0.01
N THR A 114 -8.23 11.70 0.17
CA THR A 114 -7.60 11.50 1.47
C THR A 114 -7.53 12.81 2.25
N GLU A 115 -7.18 13.92 1.60
CA GLU A 115 -7.18 15.25 2.21
C GLU A 115 -8.58 15.70 2.64
N GLN A 116 -9.59 15.50 1.80
CA GLN A 116 -10.99 15.75 2.16
C GLN A 116 -11.44 14.90 3.34
N TYR A 117 -10.96 13.65 3.43
CA TYR A 117 -11.24 12.79 4.57
C TYR A 117 -10.55 13.31 5.85
N TYR A 118 -9.29 13.73 5.78
CA TYR A 118 -8.57 14.35 6.89
C TYR A 118 -9.24 15.64 7.39
N ALA A 119 -9.81 16.46 6.48
CA ALA A 119 -10.52 17.68 6.85
C ALA A 119 -11.67 17.43 7.83
N LYS A 120 -12.29 16.24 7.83
CA LYS A 120 -13.35 15.85 8.79
C LYS A 120 -12.87 15.81 10.24
N PHE A 121 -11.56 15.72 10.47
CA PHE A 121 -10.94 15.66 11.80
C PHE A 121 -10.19 16.96 12.17
N GLY A 122 -10.07 17.91 11.22
CA GLY A 122 -9.45 19.22 11.42
C GLY A 122 -8.02 19.15 11.94
N ASP A 123 -7.75 19.96 12.97
CA ASP A 123 -6.41 20.11 13.57
C ASP A 123 -5.96 18.90 14.40
N ARG A 124 -6.84 17.91 14.62
CA ARG A 124 -6.48 16.69 15.34
C ARG A 124 -5.66 15.72 14.51
N VAL A 125 -5.65 15.85 13.17
CA VAL A 125 -4.85 14.97 12.31
C VAL A 125 -3.37 15.20 12.62
N PRO A 126 -2.61 14.16 13.00
CA PRO A 126 -1.18 14.28 13.23
C PRO A 126 -0.45 14.89 12.03
N GLY A 127 0.47 15.83 12.30
CA GLY A 127 1.28 16.47 11.25
C GLY A 127 2.00 15.46 10.37
N GLN A 128 2.54 14.39 10.97
CA GLN A 128 3.26 13.34 10.24
C GLN A 128 2.40 12.63 9.17
N LEU A 129 1.08 12.55 9.34
CA LEU A 129 0.20 11.99 8.31
C LEU A 129 0.00 12.94 7.14
N ARG A 130 -0.06 14.25 7.41
CA ARG A 130 -0.09 15.29 6.36
C ARG A 130 1.22 15.30 5.60
N ASP A 131 2.36 15.23 6.31
CA ASP A 131 3.69 15.16 5.70
C ASP A 131 3.82 13.95 4.76
N GLN A 132 3.27 12.79 5.12
CA GLN A 132 3.28 11.61 4.25
C GLN A 132 2.39 11.78 3.01
N LEU A 133 1.24 12.45 3.14
CA LEU A 133 0.37 12.77 2.00
C LEU A 133 1.04 13.76 1.04
N ASP A 134 1.70 14.79 1.56
CA ASP A 134 2.45 15.77 0.76
C ASP A 134 3.65 15.12 0.06
N ALA A 135 4.36 14.24 0.77
CA ALA A 135 5.45 13.46 0.19
C ALA A 135 4.95 12.52 -0.93
N LEU A 136 3.76 11.92 -0.78
CA LEU A 136 3.13 11.13 -1.84
C LEU A 136 2.87 11.98 -3.08
N ARG A 137 2.24 13.15 -2.91
CA ARG A 137 1.99 14.09 -4.03
C ARG A 137 3.29 14.46 -4.75
N THR A 138 4.34 14.75 -3.98
CA THR A 138 5.67 15.09 -4.53
C THR A 138 6.23 13.96 -5.38
N ARG A 139 6.18 12.70 -4.89
CA ARG A 139 6.68 11.54 -5.65
C ARG A 139 5.87 11.24 -6.91
N LEU A 140 4.58 11.57 -6.94
CA LEU A 140 3.71 11.37 -8.10
C LEU A 140 3.93 12.42 -9.21
N GLN A 141 4.53 13.56 -8.86
CA GLN A 141 4.75 14.70 -9.77
C GLN A 141 6.20 14.83 -10.26
N ALA A 142 7.11 14.01 -9.74
CA ALA A 142 8.53 13.97 -10.10
C ALA A 142 8.74 13.16 -11.38
#